data_AF-A0A1H6LJH3-F1
#
_entry.id   AF-A0A1H6LJH3-F1
#
_cell.length_a   1.000
_cell.length_b   1.000
_cell.length_c   1.000
_cell.angle_alpha   90.00
_cell.angle_beta   90.00
_cell.angle_gamma   90.00
#
_symmetry.space_group_name_H-M   'P 1'
#
loop_
_entity.id
_entity.type
_entity.pdbx_description
1 polymer ?
#
loop_
_entity_poly.entity_id
_entity_poly.type
_entity_poly.pdbx_seq_one_letter_code
_entity_poly.pdbx_strand_id
1 'polypeptide(L)'
;MTVNNNGYAVKVTDISSLYELVGSAEQLSNACLVIVYPQISTVVGNSEEEISAVRELLKNAGFITAAAFDDDTDEQLAHEFDLRLKSSEVDEYVEKLFKDKTEKQIKEINACFTASRTAPAEKVLEIESKAFYRLMADKNGGNSNE
;
A
#
# COMPACT_ATOMS: atom_id res chain seq x y z
N MET A 1 16.30 -7.00 4.83
CA MET A 1 15.07 -6.24 5.07
C MET A 1 14.70 -6.11 6.55
N THR A 2 14.31 -4.91 7.00
CA THR A 2 13.70 -4.62 8.31
C THR A 2 12.25 -4.17 8.13
N VAL A 3 11.32 -4.66 8.95
CA VAL A 3 9.88 -4.36 8.87
C VAL A 3 9.40 -3.71 10.16
N ASN A 4 8.84 -2.51 10.07
CA ASN A 4 8.29 -1.77 11.22
C ASN A 4 6.80 -1.48 11.00
N ASN A 5 5.94 -1.93 11.90
CA ASN A 5 4.49 -1.84 11.78
C ASN A 5 3.91 -0.84 12.78
N ASN A 6 3.22 0.18 12.27
CA ASN A 6 2.53 1.21 13.06
C ASN A 6 0.99 1.03 13.05
N GLY A 7 0.52 -0.22 12.94
CA GLY A 7 -0.89 -0.61 12.92
C GLY A 7 -1.49 -0.67 11.52
N TYR A 8 -1.45 0.44 10.78
CA TYR A 8 -2.07 0.57 9.44
C TYR A 8 -1.06 0.73 8.31
N ALA A 9 0.14 1.22 8.64
CA ALA A 9 1.24 1.37 7.72
C ALA A 9 2.42 0.50 8.18
N VAL A 10 3.09 -0.11 7.22
CA VAL A 10 4.33 -0.84 7.42
C VAL A 10 5.44 -0.11 6.69
N LYS A 11 6.54 0.18 7.38
CA LYS A 11 7.77 0.71 6.81
C LYS A 11 8.75 -0.43 6.60
N VAL A 12 9.30 -0.50 5.40
CA VAL A 12 10.30 -1.49 4.99
C VAL A 12 11.60 -0.78 4.67
N THR A 13 12.65 -1.08 5.43
CA THR A 13 14.01 -0.52 5.24
C THR A 13 15.01 -1.65 4.99
N ASP A 14 16.26 -1.28 4.66
CA ASP A 14 17.38 -2.22 4.49
C ASP A 14 17.06 -3.35 3.51
N ILE A 15 16.38 -2.99 2.41
CA ILE A 15 15.97 -3.91 1.36
C ILE A 15 16.97 -3.84 0.20
N SER A 16 17.57 -4.97 -0.14
CA SER A 16 18.50 -5.07 -1.26
C SER A 16 17.77 -5.45 -2.55
N SER A 17 16.72 -6.26 -2.44
CA SER A 17 15.87 -6.65 -3.56
C SER A 17 14.39 -6.60 -3.18
N LEU A 18 13.54 -6.05 -4.05
CA LEU A 18 12.09 -6.08 -3.83
C LEU A 18 11.54 -7.51 -3.77
N TYR A 19 12.26 -8.51 -4.30
CA TYR A 19 11.92 -9.92 -4.15
C TYR A 19 11.86 -10.39 -2.69
N GLU A 20 12.57 -9.72 -1.77
CA GLU A 20 12.45 -9.98 -0.32
C GLU A 20 11.02 -9.76 0.20
N LEU A 21 10.21 -8.91 -0.46
CA LEU A 21 8.80 -8.69 -0.13
C LEU A 21 7.93 -9.93 -0.41
N VAL A 22 8.28 -10.71 -1.44
CA VAL A 22 7.54 -11.93 -1.81
C VAL A 22 7.61 -12.95 -0.68
N GLY A 23 8.81 -13.16 -0.11
CA GLY A 23 9.00 -14.05 1.03
C GLY A 23 8.33 -13.56 2.33
N SER A 24 7.95 -12.28 2.39
CA SER A 24 7.36 -11.64 3.58
C SER A 24 5.89 -11.24 3.37
N ALA A 25 5.26 -11.68 2.28
CA ALA A 25 3.93 -11.26 1.88
C ALA A 25 2.87 -11.48 2.99
N GLU A 26 2.95 -12.59 3.72
CA GLU A 26 2.04 -12.86 4.85
C GLU A 26 2.16 -11.81 5.97
N GLN A 27 3.37 -11.38 6.29
CA GLN A 27 3.61 -10.35 7.31
C GLN A 27 3.07 -8.97 6.89
N LEU A 28 3.09 -8.70 5.57
CA LEU A 28 2.63 -7.43 4.99
C LEU A 28 1.11 -7.41 4.77
N SER A 29 0.47 -8.57 4.68
CA SER A 29 -0.94 -8.74 4.27
C SER A 29 -1.97 -7.97 5.11
N ASN A 30 -1.66 -7.71 6.38
CA ASN A 30 -2.54 -6.98 7.30
C ASN A 30 -2.37 -5.45 7.23
N ALA A 31 -1.35 -4.95 6.54
CA ALA A 31 -1.15 -3.52 6.36
C ALA A 31 -2.19 -2.96 5.39
N CYS A 32 -2.50 -1.66 5.51
CA CYS A 32 -3.25 -0.93 4.49
C CYS A 32 -2.31 -0.15 3.56
N LEU A 33 -1.10 0.16 4.03
CA LEU A 33 -0.06 0.85 3.28
C LEU A 33 1.31 0.23 3.60
N VAL A 34 2.05 -0.18 2.59
CA VAL A 34 3.45 -0.64 2.71
C VAL A 34 4.34 0.39 2.03
N ILE A 35 5.24 0.99 2.82
CA ILE A 35 6.18 2.02 2.37
C ILE A 35 7.57 1.41 2.37
N VAL A 36 8.15 1.31 1.18
CA VAL A 36 9.52 0.84 0.99
C VAL A 36 10.45 2.04 0.91
N TYR A 37 11.55 1.98 1.63
CA TYR A 37 12.65 2.95 1.55
C TYR A 37 13.81 2.29 0.77
N PRO A 38 13.75 2.33 -0.58
CA PRO A 38 14.82 1.78 -1.41
C PRO A 38 16.11 2.57 -1.22
N GLN A 39 17.23 1.86 -1.30
CA GLN A 39 18.58 2.43 -1.38
C GLN A 39 19.00 2.51 -2.86
N ILE A 40 20.06 3.25 -3.16
CA ILE A 40 20.62 3.34 -4.52
C ILE A 40 20.92 1.97 -5.14
N SER A 41 21.32 0.99 -4.31
CA SER A 41 21.62 -0.38 -4.76
C SER A 41 20.42 -1.32 -4.78
N THR A 42 19.22 -0.86 -4.39
CA THR A 42 18.03 -1.71 -4.39
C THR A 42 17.64 -2.03 -5.81
N VAL A 43 17.43 -3.33 -6.09
CA VAL A 43 16.94 -3.81 -7.39
C VAL A 43 15.53 -4.39 -7.26
N VAL A 44 14.82 -4.53 -8.37
CA VAL A 44 13.52 -5.24 -8.38
C VAL A 44 13.73 -6.73 -8.08
N GLY A 45 14.67 -7.35 -8.76
CA GLY A 45 15.04 -8.77 -8.62
C GLY A 45 16.32 -9.06 -9.41
N ASN A 46 16.97 -10.19 -9.14
CA ASN A 46 18.23 -10.60 -9.78
C ASN A 46 18.02 -11.47 -11.02
N SER A 47 16.79 -11.95 -11.25
CA SER A 47 16.39 -12.71 -12.44
C SER A 47 15.02 -12.28 -12.94
N GLU A 48 14.67 -12.64 -14.17
CA GLU A 48 13.36 -12.35 -14.76
C GLU A 48 12.22 -13.01 -13.97
N GLU A 49 12.47 -14.18 -13.38
CA GLU A 49 11.50 -14.87 -12.52
C GLU A 49 11.26 -14.08 -11.22
N GLU A 50 12.32 -13.57 -10.59
CA GLU A 50 12.20 -12.73 -9.38
C GLU A 50 11.44 -11.43 -9.68
N ILE A 51 11.79 -10.76 -10.79
CA ILE A 51 11.14 -9.52 -11.23
C ILE A 51 9.65 -9.76 -11.51
N SER A 52 9.33 -10.86 -12.20
CA SER A 52 7.94 -11.23 -12.50
C SER A 52 7.14 -11.50 -11.22
N ALA A 53 7.73 -12.21 -10.25
CA ALA A 53 7.08 -12.50 -8.97
C ALA A 53 6.82 -11.22 -8.15
N VAL A 54 7.75 -10.27 -8.15
CA VAL A 54 7.56 -8.96 -7.49
C VAL A 54 6.41 -8.19 -8.13
N ARG A 55 6.40 -8.11 -9.47
CA ARG A 55 5.33 -7.40 -10.19
C ARG A 55 3.96 -8.03 -9.95
N GLU A 56 3.89 -9.35 -9.92
CA GLU A 56 2.65 -10.07 -9.61
C GLU A 56 2.19 -9.78 -8.18
N LEU A 57 3.10 -9.78 -7.20
CA LEU A 57 2.80 -9.41 -5.82
C LEU A 57 2.24 -7.99 -5.73
N LEU A 58 2.97 -6.99 -6.25
CA LEU A 58 2.59 -5.58 -6.12
C LEU A 58 1.27 -5.29 -6.85
N LYS A 59 1.06 -5.90 -8.02
CA LYS A 59 -0.19 -5.78 -8.78
C LYS A 59 -1.40 -6.33 -8.01
N ASN A 60 -1.23 -7.46 -7.32
CA ASN A 60 -2.31 -8.15 -6.61
C ASN A 60 -2.32 -7.87 -5.10
N ALA A 61 -1.48 -6.97 -4.60
CA ALA A 61 -1.33 -6.72 -3.17
C ALA A 61 -2.64 -6.21 -2.55
N GLY A 62 -3.01 -6.75 -1.39
CA GLY A 62 -4.15 -6.27 -0.60
C GLY A 62 -3.91 -4.96 0.15
N PHE A 63 -2.79 -4.28 -0.13
CA PHE A 63 -2.35 -3.03 0.50
C PHE A 63 -1.86 -2.05 -0.55
N ILE A 64 -1.94 -0.76 -0.28
CA ILE A 64 -1.31 0.30 -1.08
C ILE A 64 0.21 0.17 -0.97
N THR A 65 0.92 0.34 -2.07
CA THR A 65 2.38 0.26 -2.15
C THR A 65 2.95 1.65 -2.40
N ALA A 66 3.95 2.04 -1.63
CA ALA A 66 4.63 3.31 -1.79
C ALA A 66 6.14 3.12 -1.76
N ALA A 67 6.86 3.89 -2.58
CA ALA A 67 8.30 4.06 -2.43
C ALA A 67 8.61 5.46 -1.91
N ALA A 68 9.43 5.52 -0.87
CA ALA A 68 9.91 6.72 -0.22
C ALA A 68 11.38 6.94 -0.59
N PHE A 69 11.64 7.98 -1.39
CA PHE A 69 12.97 8.31 -1.89
C PHE A 69 13.54 9.52 -1.15
N ASP A 70 14.84 9.45 -0.84
CA ASP A 70 15.64 10.61 -0.50
C ASP A 70 16.04 11.36 -1.78
N ASP A 71 16.41 12.63 -1.66
CA ASP A 71 16.75 13.48 -2.82
C ASP A 71 17.93 12.92 -3.65
N ASP A 72 18.75 12.05 -3.05
CA ASP A 72 19.96 11.46 -3.66
C ASP A 72 19.72 10.04 -4.24
N THR A 73 18.52 9.47 -4.10
CA THR A 73 18.22 8.10 -4.53
C THR A 73 17.83 8.00 -6.00
N ASP A 74 18.17 6.86 -6.62
CA ASP A 74 17.69 6.54 -7.97
C ASP A 74 16.21 6.11 -7.91
N GLU A 75 15.36 6.91 -8.54
CA GLU A 75 13.91 6.72 -8.53
C GLU A 75 13.42 5.79 -9.64
N GLN A 76 14.33 5.07 -10.31
CA GLN A 76 13.97 4.07 -11.32
C GLN A 76 12.93 3.07 -10.81
N LEU A 77 12.91 2.72 -9.52
CA LEU A 77 11.94 1.79 -8.96
C LEU A 77 10.53 2.39 -8.80
N ALA A 78 10.35 3.71 -8.92
CA ALA A 78 9.09 4.37 -8.61
C ALA A 78 7.89 3.86 -9.43
N HIS A 79 8.13 3.37 -10.65
CA HIS A 79 7.07 2.85 -11.52
C HIS A 79 6.49 1.50 -11.08
N GLU A 80 7.16 0.79 -10.17
CA GLU A 80 6.68 -0.48 -9.62
C GLU A 80 5.66 -0.27 -8.48
N PHE A 81 5.55 0.95 -7.94
CA PHE A 81 4.70 1.29 -6.78
C PHE A 81 3.50 2.16 -7.17
N ASP A 82 2.45 2.14 -6.34
CA ASP A 82 1.27 3.01 -6.55
C ASP A 82 1.57 4.48 -6.25
N LEU A 83 2.42 4.71 -5.24
CA LEU A 83 2.75 6.03 -4.74
C LEU A 83 4.26 6.26 -4.73
N ARG A 84 4.66 7.47 -5.09
CA ARG A 84 6.00 8.00 -4.88
C ARG A 84 5.93 9.10 -3.83
N LEU A 85 6.74 8.96 -2.78
CA LEU A 85 6.83 9.91 -1.67
C LEU A 85 8.27 10.37 -1.50
N LYS A 86 8.44 11.56 -0.93
CA LYS A 86 9.72 11.97 -0.35
C LYS A 86 9.84 11.36 1.04
N SER A 87 10.99 10.76 1.37
CA SER A 87 11.22 10.13 2.68
C SER A 87 10.93 11.06 3.85
N SER A 88 11.30 12.34 3.72
CA SER A 88 11.08 13.37 4.75
C SER A 88 9.61 13.72 4.98
N GLU A 89 8.71 13.38 4.05
CA GLU A 89 7.29 13.72 4.10
C GLU A 89 6.41 12.50 4.48
N VAL A 90 6.98 11.30 4.59
CA VAL A 90 6.21 10.07 4.79
C VAL A 90 5.36 10.11 6.05
N ASP A 91 5.92 10.54 7.19
CA ASP A 91 5.19 10.54 8.46
C ASP A 91 4.02 11.51 8.43
N GLU A 92 4.23 12.71 7.88
CA GLU A 92 3.17 13.69 7.68
C GLU A 92 2.09 13.17 6.71
N TYR A 93 2.49 12.47 5.65
CA TYR A 93 1.57 11.87 4.69
C TYR A 93 0.69 10.79 5.34
N VAL A 94 1.30 9.85 6.06
CA VAL A 94 0.59 8.77 6.76
C VAL A 94 -0.36 9.34 7.80
N GLU A 95 0.09 10.33 8.57
CA GLU A 95 -0.75 11.04 9.53
C GLU A 95 -1.96 11.65 8.82
N LYS A 96 -1.76 12.45 7.77
CA LYS A 96 -2.87 13.07 7.02
C LYS A 96 -3.83 12.04 6.41
N LEU A 97 -3.30 10.93 5.88
CA LEU A 97 -4.11 9.91 5.22
C LEU A 97 -5.05 9.19 6.18
N PHE A 98 -4.61 8.94 7.43
CA PHE A 98 -5.35 8.15 8.41
C PHE A 98 -5.89 8.94 9.60
N LYS A 99 -5.60 10.24 9.70
CA LYS A 99 -6.08 11.12 10.75
C LYS A 99 -7.61 11.11 10.84
N ASP A 100 -8.09 10.99 12.07
CA ASP A 100 -9.51 10.96 12.43
C ASP A 100 -10.32 9.84 11.74
N LYS A 101 -9.65 8.80 11.22
CA LYS A 101 -10.29 7.63 10.61
C LYS A 101 -10.31 6.45 11.56
N THR A 102 -11.42 5.72 11.56
CA THR A 102 -11.55 4.41 12.18
C THR A 102 -10.85 3.35 11.33
N GLU A 103 -10.48 2.22 11.94
CA GLU A 103 -9.91 1.07 11.23
C GLU A 103 -10.77 0.61 10.04
N LYS A 104 -12.10 0.60 10.21
CA LYS A 104 -13.04 0.25 9.14
C LYS A 104 -12.94 1.21 7.95
N GLN A 105 -12.90 2.52 8.21
CA GLN A 105 -12.74 3.54 7.18
C GLN A 105 -11.40 3.40 6.43
N ILE A 106 -10.33 3.09 7.16
CA ILE A 106 -9.00 2.88 6.57
C ILE A 106 -9.00 1.65 5.64
N LYS A 107 -9.61 0.55 6.07
CA LYS A 107 -9.75 -0.68 5.27
C LYS A 107 -10.59 -0.47 4.02
N GLU A 108 -11.67 0.31 4.10
CA GLU A 108 -12.50 0.63 2.95
C GLU A 108 -11.78 1.51 1.92
N ILE A 109 -10.99 2.49 2.37
CA ILE A 109 -10.12 3.29 1.49
C ILE A 109 -9.12 2.37 0.76
N ASN A 110 -8.42 1.52 1.51
CA ASN A 110 -7.46 0.57 0.94
C ASN A 110 -8.10 -0.38 -0.09
N ALA A 111 -9.30 -0.90 0.19
CA ALA A 111 -10.01 -1.77 -0.74
C ALA A 111 -10.38 -1.06 -2.05
N CYS A 112 -10.77 0.22 -2.00
CA CYS A 112 -11.04 1.00 -3.21
C CYS A 112 -9.76 1.21 -4.03
N PHE A 113 -8.66 1.60 -3.38
CA PHE A 113 -7.37 1.81 -4.04
C PHE A 113 -6.85 0.53 -4.71
N THR A 114 -6.82 -0.59 -3.98
CA THR A 114 -6.29 -1.86 -4.51
C THR A 114 -7.15 -2.44 -5.62
N ALA A 115 -8.49 -2.28 -5.55
CA ALA A 115 -9.38 -2.69 -6.64
C ALA A 115 -9.11 -1.91 -7.93
N SER A 116 -8.74 -0.63 -7.84
CA SER A 116 -8.50 0.21 -9.03
C SER A 116 -7.33 -0.25 -9.91
N ARG A 117 -6.42 -1.09 -9.39
CA ARG A 117 -5.28 -1.62 -10.14
C ARG A 117 -5.66 -2.57 -11.27
N THR A 118 -6.74 -3.32 -11.07
CA THR A 118 -7.08 -4.47 -11.94
C THR A 118 -8.53 -4.46 -12.40
N ALA A 119 -9.42 -3.76 -11.69
CA ALA A 119 -10.83 -3.75 -12.00
C ALA A 119 -11.17 -2.67 -13.06
N PRO A 120 -12.17 -2.93 -13.93
CA PRO A 120 -12.69 -1.91 -14.83
C PRO A 120 -13.36 -0.78 -14.04
N ALA A 121 -13.40 0.43 -14.62
CA ALA A 121 -13.89 1.63 -13.95
C ALA A 121 -15.30 1.46 -13.32
N GLU A 122 -16.22 0.79 -14.00
CA GLU A 122 -17.57 0.49 -13.49
C GLU A 122 -17.54 -0.29 -12.17
N LYS A 123 -16.59 -1.23 -12.05
CA LYS A 123 -16.44 -2.06 -10.85
C LYS A 123 -15.83 -1.27 -9.70
N VAL A 124 -14.90 -0.37 -9.99
CA VAL A 124 -14.33 0.55 -9.00
C VAL A 124 -15.42 1.45 -8.43
N LEU A 125 -16.25 2.05 -9.30
CA LEU A 125 -17.38 2.90 -8.89
C LEU A 125 -18.41 2.15 -8.03
N GLU A 126 -18.68 0.87 -8.34
CA GLU A 126 -19.55 0.03 -7.53
C GLU A 126 -18.98 -0.18 -6.11
N ILE A 127 -17.66 -0.46 -6.01
CA ILE A 127 -16.96 -0.66 -4.74
C ILE A 127 -16.97 0.63 -3.91
N GLU A 128 -16.60 1.77 -4.52
CA GLU A 128 -16.63 3.09 -3.88
C GLU A 128 -18.03 3.46 -3.38
N SER A 129 -19.06 3.21 -4.20
CA SER A 129 -20.46 3.48 -3.83
C SER A 129 -20.89 2.64 -2.62
N LYS A 130 -20.57 1.35 -2.60
CA LYS A 130 -20.90 0.47 -1.47
C LYS A 130 -20.17 0.87 -0.19
N ALA A 131 -18.89 1.22 -0.29
CA ALA A 131 -18.12 1.74 0.84
C ALA A 131 -18.77 3.02 1.39
N PHE A 132 -19.08 3.98 0.52
CA PHE A 132 -19.76 5.21 0.90
C PHE A 132 -21.08 4.96 1.66
N TYR A 133 -21.94 4.06 1.16
CA TYR A 133 -23.20 3.72 1.84
C TYR A 133 -22.98 3.08 3.22
N ARG A 134 -21.98 2.19 3.37
CA ARG A 134 -21.62 1.58 4.66
C ARG A 134 -21.15 2.63 5.66
N LEU A 135 -20.27 3.54 5.24
CA LEU A 135 -19.79 4.63 6.09
C LEU A 135 -20.91 5.59 6.50
N MET A 136 -21.84 5.89 5.58
CA MET A 136 -22.99 6.74 5.86
C MET A 136 -23.98 6.07 6.82
N ALA A 137 -24.18 4.75 6.70
CA ALA A 137 -25.01 3.99 7.65
C ALA A 137 -24.43 4.04 9.07
N ASP A 138 -23.12 3.80 9.21
CA ASP A 138 -22.43 3.88 10.51
C ASP A 138 -22.51 5.29 11.11
N LYS A 139 -22.28 6.33 10.29
CA LYS A 139 -22.35 7.74 10.73
C LYS A 139 -23.74 8.13 11.23
N ASN A 140 -24.79 7.56 10.65
CA ASN A 140 -26.17 7.86 10.98
C ASN A 140 -26.72 7.00 12.15
N GLY A 141 -25.84 6.31 12.89
CA GLY A 141 -26.22 5.49 14.05
C GLY A 141 -26.81 4.13 13.68
N GLY A 142 -26.66 3.71 12.42
CA GLY A 142 -27.01 2.36 11.99
C GLY A 142 -25.97 1.37 12.49
N ASN A 143 -26.20 0.78 13.67
CA ASN A 143 -25.66 -0.53 13.98
C ASN A 143 -26.22 -1.51 12.92
N SER A 144 -25.47 -1.70 11.85
CA SER A 144 -25.82 -2.70 10.85
C SER A 144 -25.42 -4.04 11.41
N ASN A 145 -26.40 -4.78 11.94
CA ASN A 145 -26.33 -6.24 11.99
C ASN A 145 -26.16 -6.72 10.54
N GLU A 146 -24.93 -7.05 10.14
CA GLU A 146 -24.55 -8.15 9.22
C GLU A 146 -23.03 -8.13 8.97
#